data_AF-A0AAI9ZTU3-F1
#
_entry.id   AF-A0AAI9ZTU3-F1
#
_cell.length_a   1.000
_cell.length_b   1.000
_cell.length_c   1.000
_cell.angle_alpha   90.00
_cell.angle_beta   90.00
_cell.angle_gamma   90.00
#
_symmetry.space_group_name_H-M   'P 1'
#
loop_
_entity.id
_entity.type
_entity.pdbx_description
1 polymer ?
#
loop_
_entity_poly.entity_id
_entity_poly.type
_entity_poly.pdbx_seq_one_letter_code
_entity_poly.pdbx_strand_id
1 'polypeptide(L)'
;MATNEDQNKAPVDQVEHAPAHQETTTHRRDAAAELLGKSGASPEDRVVVTPADNARVLRKIKLVILPLMLFVYFLQGIDKSTLAYASIFGLIEDTGLVGDQYSWLGSVVYLAQLVMQFPLAWLLVKWPVGKFTSCMVAFWGITLSCMAAAAHNFGGLLTARLFLGAFESSVAPAFVGITQMWWRRREQTLRISYWYAMNGFTNMFGSLITYGLGHISSPLKEYQIIFIFFGIITVVFSIIMFLYMPDSPVEAKFLNDHDKLIAIERLRMNQQGVMSREWRWDHFKESILDIKTWCWFSLVFSIS
;
A
#
# COMPACT_ATOMS: atom_id res chain seq x y z
N MET A 1 46.53 -9.63 34.90
CA MET A 1 46.61 -10.57 33.76
C MET A 1 45.21 -10.67 33.20
N ALA A 2 45.01 -10.16 31.99
CA ALA A 2 43.73 -9.78 31.43
C ALA A 2 42.88 -10.99 30.97
N THR A 3 41.58 -10.72 30.96
CA THR A 3 40.42 -11.42 30.41
C THR A 3 40.61 -11.90 28.96
N ASN A 4 40.23 -13.16 28.69
CA ASN A 4 39.92 -13.65 27.34
C ASN A 4 38.38 -13.74 27.20
N GLU A 5 37.78 -12.64 26.78
CA GLU A 5 36.47 -12.60 26.12
C GLU A 5 36.69 -12.63 24.60
N ASP A 6 35.62 -13.00 23.88
CA ASP A 6 35.46 -12.98 22.43
C ASP A 6 36.10 -14.10 21.60
N GLN A 7 35.36 -15.21 21.48
CA GLN A 7 35.22 -15.94 20.21
C GLN A 7 34.03 -16.91 20.24
N ASN A 8 32.79 -16.41 20.32
CA ASN A 8 31.65 -17.20 19.84
C ASN A 8 30.44 -16.34 19.49
N LYS A 9 30.34 -15.89 18.23
CA LYS A 9 29.08 -15.38 17.67
C LYS A 9 29.07 -15.45 16.13
N ALA A 10 28.41 -16.48 15.58
CA ALA A 10 27.76 -16.44 14.27
C ALA A 10 26.74 -17.59 14.15
N PRO A 11 25.65 -17.41 13.39
CA PRO A 11 24.33 -17.94 13.71
C PRO A 11 24.04 -19.28 13.00
N VAL A 12 23.44 -20.21 13.75
CA VAL A 12 22.96 -21.48 13.22
C VAL A 12 21.47 -21.32 12.90
N ASP A 13 21.14 -21.04 11.63
CA ASP A 13 19.80 -21.32 11.09
C ASP A 13 19.69 -22.85 10.97
N GLN A 14 19.30 -23.52 12.07
CA GLN A 14 19.00 -24.95 12.07
C GLN A 14 17.58 -25.16 11.55
N VAL A 15 17.51 -25.96 10.48
CA VAL A 15 16.30 -26.38 9.77
C VAL A 15 15.53 -27.37 10.64
N GLU A 16 14.40 -26.94 11.19
CA GLU A 16 13.46 -27.84 11.87
C GLU A 16 12.54 -28.49 10.83
N HIS A 17 12.69 -29.81 10.65
CA HIS A 17 11.85 -30.64 9.82
C HIS A 17 10.54 -30.97 10.55
N ALA A 18 9.39 -30.58 9.97
CA ALA A 18 8.07 -31.03 10.40
C ALA A 18 7.39 -31.86 9.28
N PRO A 19 6.59 -32.89 9.64
CA PRO A 19 6.16 -33.94 8.71
C PRO A 19 5.08 -33.48 7.73
N ALA A 20 5.01 -34.17 6.60
CA ALA A 20 4.07 -33.94 5.53
C ALA A 20 2.63 -34.20 5.99
N HIS A 21 1.76 -33.19 5.86
CA HIS A 21 0.32 -33.38 5.85
C HIS A 21 -0.20 -33.29 4.40
N GLN A 22 -0.84 -34.37 3.97
CA GLN A 22 -1.52 -34.55 2.70
C GLN A 22 -2.88 -33.83 2.68
N GLU A 23 -3.26 -33.39 1.46
CA GLU A 23 -4.62 -33.09 0.94
C GLU A 23 -5.36 -31.90 1.59
N THR A 24 -5.78 -30.84 0.89
CA THR A 24 -6.70 -30.81 -0.27
C THR A 24 -6.73 -29.37 -0.81
N THR A 25 -6.60 -29.14 -2.12
CA THR A 25 -7.20 -28.01 -2.89
C THR A 25 -6.60 -27.98 -4.30
N THR A 26 -7.36 -28.56 -5.23
CA THR A 26 -6.97 -28.99 -6.57
C THR A 26 -6.70 -27.85 -7.56
N HIS A 27 -6.93 -26.58 -7.19
CA HIS A 27 -6.85 -25.45 -8.12
C HIS A 27 -5.64 -24.51 -7.93
N ARG A 28 -4.92 -24.63 -6.80
CA ARG A 28 -3.76 -23.80 -6.47
C ARG A 28 -2.41 -24.36 -6.90
N ARG A 29 -2.40 -25.64 -7.29
CA ARG A 29 -1.18 -26.28 -7.78
C ARG A 29 -0.75 -25.66 -9.11
N ASP A 30 -1.66 -25.19 -9.96
CA ASP A 30 -1.34 -24.95 -11.37
C ASP A 30 -0.31 -23.86 -11.64
N ALA A 31 -0.36 -22.66 -11.04
CA ALA A 31 0.58 -21.58 -11.41
C ALA A 31 1.99 -21.75 -10.81
N ALA A 32 2.07 -22.24 -9.57
CA ALA A 32 3.35 -22.54 -8.92
C ALA A 32 3.93 -23.86 -9.45
N ALA A 33 3.09 -24.87 -9.72
CA ALA A 33 3.52 -26.12 -10.34
C ALA A 33 3.83 -25.98 -11.83
N GLU A 34 3.22 -25.06 -12.59
CA GLU A 34 3.62 -24.75 -13.97
C GLU A 34 5.00 -24.12 -14.03
N LEU A 35 5.32 -23.21 -13.10
CA LEU A 35 6.66 -22.63 -13.02
C LEU A 35 7.70 -23.66 -12.60
N LEU A 36 7.38 -24.50 -11.62
CA LEU A 36 8.24 -25.62 -11.21
C LEU A 36 8.42 -26.63 -12.36
N GLY A 37 7.35 -26.91 -13.11
CA GLY A 37 7.37 -27.77 -14.29
C GLY A 37 8.17 -27.20 -15.46
N LYS A 38 8.12 -25.88 -15.71
CA LYS A 38 8.93 -25.20 -16.74
C LYS A 38 10.42 -25.14 -16.40
N SER A 39 10.78 -25.20 -15.13
CA SER A 39 12.18 -25.23 -14.67
C SER A 39 12.76 -26.64 -14.56
N GLY A 40 11.99 -27.69 -14.86
CA GLY A 40 12.42 -29.09 -14.72
C GLY A 40 12.71 -29.51 -13.27
N ALA A 41 12.27 -28.71 -12.29
CA ALA A 41 12.50 -28.93 -10.88
C ALA A 41 11.28 -29.64 -10.27
N SER A 42 11.53 -30.75 -9.57
CA SER A 42 10.48 -31.48 -8.87
C SER A 42 9.88 -30.58 -7.78
N PRO A 43 8.59 -30.74 -7.38
CA PRO A 43 7.99 -30.00 -6.25
C PRO A 43 8.76 -30.13 -4.91
N GLU A 44 9.74 -31.05 -4.87
CA GLU A 44 10.60 -31.40 -3.76
C GLU A 44 12.03 -30.83 -3.85
N ASP A 45 12.44 -30.24 -4.99
CA ASP A 45 13.76 -29.62 -5.14
C ASP A 45 13.79 -28.27 -4.42
N ARG A 46 14.23 -28.30 -3.16
CA ARG A 46 14.54 -27.09 -2.39
C ARG A 46 15.75 -26.41 -3.01
N VAL A 47 15.53 -25.34 -3.76
CA VAL A 47 16.63 -24.46 -4.19
C VAL A 47 17.30 -23.89 -2.93
N VAL A 48 18.57 -24.23 -2.71
CA VAL A 48 19.34 -23.71 -1.58
C VAL A 48 19.54 -22.22 -1.79
N VAL A 49 18.81 -21.41 -1.02
CA VAL A 49 18.91 -19.95 -1.09
C VAL A 49 20.16 -19.51 -0.33
N THR A 50 21.22 -19.18 -1.06
CA THR A 50 22.44 -18.59 -0.49
C THR A 50 22.12 -17.18 0.07
N PRO A 51 22.74 -16.75 1.19
CA PRO A 51 22.55 -15.40 1.73
C PRO A 51 22.85 -14.27 0.72
N ALA A 52 23.80 -14.49 -0.20
CA ALA A 52 24.15 -13.55 -1.26
C ALA A 52 23.02 -13.38 -2.30
N ASP A 53 22.38 -14.48 -2.70
CA ASP A 53 21.25 -14.45 -3.64
C ASP A 53 20.03 -13.77 -3.03
N ASN A 54 19.77 -14.05 -1.75
CA ASN A 54 18.73 -13.38 -0.98
C ASN A 54 18.92 -11.85 -0.96
N ALA A 55 20.14 -11.38 -0.68
CA ALA A 55 20.44 -9.94 -0.65
C ALA A 55 20.31 -9.28 -2.03
N ARG A 56 20.70 -9.97 -3.11
CA ARG A 56 20.58 -9.48 -4.48
C ARG A 56 19.12 -9.34 -4.90
N VAL A 57 18.31 -10.37 -4.67
CA VAL A 57 16.87 -10.36 -4.99
C VAL A 57 16.16 -9.28 -4.18
N LEU A 58 16.46 -9.17 -2.89
CA LEU A 58 15.95 -8.10 -2.03
C LEU A 58 16.26 -6.71 -2.57
N ARG A 59 17.51 -6.46 -3.01
CA ARG A 59 17.91 -5.15 -3.54
C ARG A 59 17.11 -4.80 -4.80
N LYS A 60 16.87 -5.77 -5.68
CA LYS A 60 16.03 -5.57 -6.88
C LYS A 60 14.58 -5.22 -6.50
N ILE A 61 13.96 -6.01 -5.61
CA ILE A 61 12.59 -5.76 -5.14
C ILE A 61 12.49 -4.37 -4.48
N LYS A 62 13.47 -4.01 -3.65
CA LYS A 62 13.55 -2.70 -3.01
C LYS A 62 13.73 -1.54 -3.99
N LEU A 63 14.37 -1.75 -5.14
CA LEU A 63 14.59 -0.67 -6.11
C LEU A 63 13.39 -0.44 -7.01
N VAL A 64 12.51 -1.44 -7.18
CA VAL A 64 11.35 -1.34 -8.06
C VAL A 64 10.07 -1.06 -7.27
N ILE A 65 9.76 -1.87 -6.25
CA ILE A 65 8.44 -1.85 -5.59
C ILE A 65 8.39 -0.79 -4.49
N LEU A 66 9.45 -0.69 -3.69
CA LEU A 66 9.46 0.22 -2.55
C LEU A 66 9.30 1.70 -2.96
N PRO A 67 9.97 2.23 -4.01
CA PRO A 67 9.80 3.63 -4.40
C PRO A 67 8.39 3.91 -4.93
N LEU A 68 7.78 2.95 -5.65
CA LEU A 68 6.40 3.08 -6.11
C LEU A 68 5.44 3.23 -4.93
N MET A 69 5.58 2.38 -3.91
CA MET A 69 4.75 2.45 -2.71
C MET A 69 5.00 3.73 -1.91
N LEU A 70 6.26 4.11 -1.71
CA LEU A 70 6.62 5.32 -0.95
C LEU A 70 6.07 6.58 -1.63
N PHE A 71 6.11 6.66 -2.95
CA PHE A 71 5.62 7.82 -3.67
C PHE A 71 4.10 7.95 -3.62
N VAL A 72 3.35 6.85 -3.76
CA VAL A 72 1.88 6.89 -3.57
C VAL A 72 1.53 7.31 -2.15
N TYR A 73 2.24 6.79 -1.13
CA TYR A 73 1.98 7.17 0.26
C TYR A 73 2.34 8.64 0.53
N PHE A 74 3.37 9.16 -0.14
CA PHE A 74 3.70 10.58 -0.14
C PHE A 74 2.58 11.43 -0.78
N LEU A 75 2.06 11.03 -1.95
CA LEU A 75 0.92 11.69 -2.57
C LEU A 75 -0.32 11.65 -1.66
N GLN A 76 -0.52 10.54 -0.95
CA GLN A 76 -1.66 10.37 -0.04
C GLN A 76 -1.57 11.33 1.14
N GLY A 77 -0.37 11.52 1.69
CA GLY A 77 -0.13 12.53 2.71
C GLY A 77 -0.43 13.94 2.20
N ILE A 78 0.00 14.27 0.98
CA ILE A 78 -0.21 15.61 0.40
C ILE A 78 -1.70 15.88 0.24
N ASP A 79 -2.45 14.92 -0.30
CA ASP A 79 -3.89 15.06 -0.53
C ASP A 79 -4.66 15.42 0.75
N LYS A 80 -4.38 14.72 1.86
CA LYS A 80 -4.97 15.04 3.17
C LYS A 80 -4.66 16.47 3.62
N SER A 81 -3.43 16.91 3.41
CA SER A 81 -3.01 18.28 3.73
C SER A 81 -3.55 19.31 2.73
N THR A 82 -4.03 18.90 1.56
CA THR A 82 -4.46 19.83 0.50
C THR A 82 -5.70 20.61 0.90
N LEU A 83 -6.61 20.04 1.70
CA LEU A 83 -7.73 20.81 2.28
C LEU A 83 -7.22 21.96 3.16
N ALA A 84 -6.25 21.66 4.03
CA ALA A 84 -5.68 22.66 4.94
C ALA A 84 -4.96 23.75 4.15
N TYR A 85 -4.20 23.39 3.11
CA TYR A 85 -3.59 24.35 2.20
C TYR A 85 -4.62 25.22 1.50
N ALA A 86 -5.68 24.63 0.94
CA ALA A 86 -6.73 25.37 0.26
C ALA A 86 -7.47 26.36 1.19
N SER A 87 -7.63 26.04 2.48
CA SER A 87 -8.23 26.97 3.45
C SER A 87 -7.43 28.26 3.64
N ILE A 88 -6.10 28.19 3.51
CA ILE A 88 -5.19 29.33 3.63
C ILE A 88 -5.32 30.23 2.39
N PHE A 89 -5.60 29.67 1.22
CA PHE A 89 -5.82 30.40 -0.03
C PHE A 89 -7.27 30.81 -0.27
N GLY A 90 -8.02 31.10 0.80
CA GLY A 90 -9.35 31.71 0.68
C GLY A 90 -10.48 30.77 0.25
N LEU A 91 -10.29 29.44 0.24
CA LEU A 91 -11.36 28.49 -0.10
C LEU A 91 -12.62 28.72 0.74
N ILE A 92 -12.47 29.06 2.03
CA ILE A 92 -13.58 29.29 2.97
C ILE A 92 -14.43 30.48 2.54
N GLU A 93 -13.78 31.59 2.18
CA GLU A 93 -14.45 32.82 1.75
C GLU A 93 -15.15 32.62 0.41
N ASP A 94 -14.50 31.87 -0.49
CA ASP A 94 -14.98 31.66 -1.86
C ASP A 94 -16.09 30.63 -2.01
N THR A 95 -16.16 29.64 -1.12
CA THR A 95 -17.27 28.68 -1.07
C THR A 95 -18.33 29.04 -0.05
N GLY A 96 -18.16 30.15 0.68
CA GLY A 96 -19.11 30.62 1.69
C GLY A 96 -19.34 29.61 2.81
N LEU A 97 -18.28 28.91 3.24
CA LEU A 97 -18.39 27.87 4.28
C LEU A 97 -18.75 28.52 5.62
N VAL A 98 -19.86 28.08 6.23
CA VAL A 98 -20.36 28.61 7.51
C VAL A 98 -20.20 27.59 8.63
N GLY A 99 -19.65 28.00 9.77
CA GLY A 99 -19.56 27.20 11.00
C GLY A 99 -18.78 25.90 10.83
N ASP A 100 -19.40 24.77 11.17
CA ASP A 100 -18.77 23.44 11.20
C ASP A 100 -18.62 22.77 9.83
N GLN A 101 -19.04 23.42 8.74
CA GLN A 101 -18.97 22.85 7.39
C GLN A 101 -17.53 22.50 6.96
N TYR A 102 -16.55 23.33 7.34
CA TYR A 102 -15.13 23.04 7.08
C TYR A 102 -14.66 21.77 7.81
N SER A 103 -15.09 21.58 9.06
CA SER A 103 -14.76 20.38 9.84
C SER A 103 -15.42 19.13 9.23
N TRP A 104 -16.69 19.23 8.82
CA TRP A 104 -17.39 18.15 8.13
C TRP A 104 -16.70 17.72 6.84
N LEU A 105 -16.17 18.69 6.09
CA LEU A 105 -15.41 18.46 4.86
C LEU A 105 -14.13 17.63 5.08
N GLY A 106 -13.50 17.71 6.25
CA GLY A 106 -12.38 16.84 6.63
C GLY A 106 -12.85 15.47 7.13
N SER A 107 -13.88 15.43 7.98
CA SER A 107 -14.38 14.20 8.60
C SER A 107 -15.04 13.24 7.63
N VAL A 108 -15.70 13.76 6.58
CA VAL A 108 -16.45 12.94 5.61
C VAL A 108 -15.56 11.94 4.86
N VAL A 109 -14.27 12.28 4.67
CA VAL A 109 -13.29 11.40 4.03
C VAL A 109 -13.09 10.14 4.86
N TYR A 110 -12.94 10.28 6.18
CA TYR A 110 -12.77 9.14 7.09
C TYR A 110 -14.04 8.29 7.20
N LEU A 111 -15.23 8.92 7.13
CA LEU A 111 -16.50 8.19 7.06
C LEU A 111 -16.62 7.37 5.76
N ALA A 112 -16.27 7.96 4.62
CA ALA A 112 -16.21 7.23 3.35
C ALA A 112 -15.22 6.06 3.41
N GLN A 113 -14.05 6.30 4.00
CA GLN A 113 -13.03 5.26 4.15
C GLN A 113 -13.55 4.11 5.01
N LEU A 114 -14.21 4.38 6.13
CA LEU A 114 -14.78 3.36 7.01
C LEU A 114 -15.79 2.45 6.28
N VAL A 115 -16.70 3.04 5.51
CA VAL A 115 -17.72 2.28 4.77
C VAL A 115 -17.10 1.48 3.64
N MET A 116 -16.17 2.10 2.89
CA MET A 116 -15.59 1.51 1.69
C MET A 116 -14.50 0.47 2.00
N GLN A 117 -13.93 0.47 3.20
CA GLN A 117 -12.89 -0.48 3.57
C GLN A 117 -13.38 -1.94 3.55
N PHE A 118 -14.64 -2.20 3.93
CA PHE A 118 -15.23 -3.55 3.86
C PHE A 118 -15.34 -4.10 2.43
N PRO A 119 -16.03 -3.44 1.48
CA PRO A 119 -16.14 -3.93 0.12
C PRO A 119 -14.78 -3.99 -0.59
N LEU A 120 -13.89 -3.02 -0.32
CA LEU A 120 -12.57 -3.00 -0.95
C LEU A 120 -11.65 -4.10 -0.41
N ALA A 121 -11.71 -4.43 0.88
CA ALA A 121 -10.97 -5.57 1.42
C ALA A 121 -11.41 -6.89 0.76
N TRP A 122 -12.71 -7.06 0.52
CA TRP A 122 -13.23 -8.21 -0.22
C TRP A 122 -12.77 -8.22 -1.69
N LEU A 123 -12.81 -7.06 -2.34
CA LEU A 123 -12.43 -6.93 -3.75
C LEU A 123 -10.92 -7.17 -3.95
N LEU A 124 -10.10 -6.72 -3.00
CA LEU A 124 -8.64 -6.89 -2.97
C LEU A 124 -8.21 -8.37 -2.94
N VAL A 125 -9.01 -9.23 -2.30
CA VAL A 125 -8.74 -10.68 -2.26
C VAL A 125 -9.04 -11.33 -3.61
N LYS A 126 -10.05 -10.85 -4.33
CA LYS A 126 -10.48 -11.43 -5.61
C LYS A 126 -9.67 -10.92 -6.80
N TRP A 127 -9.25 -9.66 -6.77
CA TRP A 127 -8.66 -8.98 -7.92
C TRP A 127 -7.12 -8.93 -7.85
N PRO A 128 -6.43 -8.80 -9.00
CA PRO A 128 -4.99 -8.58 -9.02
C PRO A 128 -4.64 -7.28 -8.28
N VAL A 129 -3.94 -7.40 -7.15
CA VAL A 129 -3.70 -6.31 -6.20
C VAL A 129 -2.98 -5.13 -6.85
N GLY A 130 -1.99 -5.37 -7.71
CA GLY A 130 -1.20 -4.30 -8.34
C GLY A 130 -2.06 -3.44 -9.26
N LYS A 131 -2.67 -4.04 -10.28
CA LYS A 131 -3.56 -3.35 -11.23
C LYS A 131 -4.76 -2.70 -10.54
N PHE A 132 -5.38 -3.40 -9.59
CA PHE A 132 -6.51 -2.88 -8.84
C PHE A 132 -6.14 -1.60 -8.08
N THR A 133 -5.01 -1.62 -7.37
CA THR A 133 -4.52 -0.46 -6.62
C THR A 133 -4.20 0.70 -7.54
N SER A 134 -3.56 0.44 -8.70
CA SER A 134 -3.27 1.49 -9.68
C SER A 134 -4.54 2.12 -10.25
N CYS A 135 -5.58 1.33 -10.56
CA CYS A 135 -6.87 1.86 -10.99
C CYS A 135 -7.53 2.74 -9.91
N MET A 136 -7.49 2.31 -8.65
CA MET A 136 -8.05 3.09 -7.54
C MET A 136 -7.28 4.40 -7.34
N VAL A 137 -5.95 4.39 -7.44
CA VAL A 137 -5.12 5.60 -7.39
C VAL A 137 -5.42 6.53 -8.56
N ALA A 138 -5.71 5.99 -9.75
CA ALA A 138 -6.13 6.79 -10.91
C ALA A 138 -7.47 7.50 -10.65
N PHE A 139 -8.49 6.77 -10.16
CA PHE A 139 -9.79 7.36 -9.85
C PHE A 139 -9.73 8.38 -8.72
N TRP A 140 -8.87 8.13 -7.72
CA TRP A 140 -8.57 9.08 -6.66
C TRP A 140 -7.96 10.37 -7.22
N GLY A 141 -6.92 10.27 -8.06
CA GLY A 141 -6.30 11.44 -8.71
C GLY A 141 -7.27 12.22 -9.62
N ILE A 142 -8.12 11.52 -10.38
CA ILE A 142 -9.17 12.15 -11.20
C ILE A 142 -10.16 12.90 -10.32
N THR A 143 -10.62 12.28 -9.23
CA THR A 143 -11.56 12.89 -8.29
C THR A 143 -10.96 14.14 -7.65
N LEU A 144 -9.68 14.12 -7.31
CA LEU A 144 -8.94 15.28 -6.81
C LEU A 144 -8.88 16.42 -7.84
N SER A 145 -8.57 16.11 -9.11
CA SER A 145 -8.61 17.13 -10.17
C SER A 145 -10.02 17.68 -10.40
N CYS A 146 -11.05 16.82 -10.38
CA CYS A 146 -12.44 17.23 -10.52
C CYS A 146 -12.93 18.07 -9.33
N MET A 147 -12.35 17.88 -8.14
CA MET A 147 -12.66 18.67 -6.96
C MET A 147 -12.35 20.16 -7.16
N ALA A 148 -11.33 20.51 -7.96
CA ALA A 148 -11.02 21.88 -8.31
C ALA A 148 -12.19 22.58 -9.03
N ALA A 149 -12.87 21.86 -9.93
CA ALA A 149 -14.04 22.34 -10.65
C ALA A 149 -15.32 22.28 -9.81
N ALA A 150 -15.39 21.40 -8.80
CA ALA A 150 -16.53 21.29 -7.88
C ALA A 150 -16.46 22.30 -6.71
N ALA A 151 -15.34 23.02 -6.55
CA ALA A 151 -15.08 23.97 -5.47
C ALA A 151 -15.78 25.34 -5.65
N HIS A 152 -17.06 25.29 -6.01
CA HIS A 152 -17.99 26.43 -6.08
C HIS A 152 -19.16 26.30 -5.10
N ASN A 153 -19.38 25.11 -4.52
CA ASN A 153 -20.46 24.86 -3.58
C ASN A 153 -20.04 23.81 -2.54
N PHE A 154 -20.50 23.94 -1.30
CA PHE A 154 -20.28 22.99 -0.21
C PHE A 154 -20.65 21.56 -0.60
N GLY A 155 -21.83 21.37 -1.23
CA GLY A 155 -22.29 20.03 -1.63
C GLY A 155 -21.41 19.37 -2.69
N GLY A 156 -20.87 20.15 -3.63
CA GLY A 156 -19.93 19.65 -4.64
C GLY A 156 -18.61 19.23 -4.01
N LEU A 157 -18.10 20.03 -3.08
CA LEU A 157 -16.87 19.75 -2.34
C LEU A 157 -17.02 18.53 -1.41
N LEU A 158 -18.16 18.40 -0.74
CA LEU A 158 -18.49 17.26 0.12
C LEU A 158 -18.58 15.96 -0.68
N THR A 159 -19.24 15.99 -1.84
CA THR A 159 -19.39 14.83 -2.71
C THR A 159 -18.04 14.40 -3.30
N ALA A 160 -17.23 15.36 -3.77
CA ALA A 160 -15.88 15.07 -4.25
C ALA A 160 -15.02 14.42 -3.15
N ARG A 161 -15.09 14.93 -1.92
CA ARG A 161 -14.39 14.36 -0.74
C ARG A 161 -14.85 12.96 -0.38
N LEU A 162 -16.15 12.68 -0.48
CA LEU A 162 -16.70 11.34 -0.27
C LEU A 162 -16.11 10.34 -1.26
N PHE A 163 -16.09 10.68 -2.55
CA PHE A 163 -15.47 9.82 -3.57
C PHE A 163 -13.96 9.69 -3.39
N LEU A 164 -13.29 10.79 -3.03
CA LEU A 164 -11.86 10.80 -2.73
C LEU A 164 -11.54 9.78 -1.63
N GLY A 165 -12.23 9.84 -0.48
CA GLY A 165 -12.04 8.89 0.62
C GLY A 165 -12.43 7.46 0.26
N ALA A 166 -13.46 7.30 -0.58
CA ALA A 166 -13.87 5.98 -1.08
C ALA A 166 -12.75 5.30 -1.86
N PHE A 167 -12.10 6.00 -2.80
CA PHE A 167 -11.00 5.43 -3.59
C PHE A 167 -9.71 5.27 -2.78
N GLU A 168 -9.40 6.23 -1.91
CA GLU A 168 -8.20 6.23 -1.07
C GLU A 168 -8.18 5.05 -0.08
N SER A 169 -9.33 4.61 0.42
CA SER A 169 -9.43 3.53 1.42
C SER A 169 -8.88 2.16 0.96
N SER A 170 -8.71 1.96 -0.34
CA SER A 170 -8.09 0.75 -0.91
C SER A 170 -6.57 0.70 -0.72
N VAL A 171 -5.90 1.84 -0.59
CA VAL A 171 -4.43 1.96 -0.67
C VAL A 171 -3.75 1.29 0.52
N ALA A 172 -4.23 1.55 1.74
CA ALA A 172 -3.67 0.98 2.96
C ALA A 172 -3.71 -0.57 2.99
N PRO A 173 -4.88 -1.24 2.82
CA PRO A 173 -4.93 -2.69 2.81
C PRO A 173 -4.19 -3.30 1.63
N ALA A 174 -4.23 -2.66 0.45
CA ALA A 174 -3.44 -3.08 -0.69
C ALA A 174 -1.94 -3.11 -0.40
N PHE A 175 -1.42 -2.06 0.24
CA PHE A 175 0.01 -1.94 0.54
C PHE A 175 0.46 -2.97 1.56
N VAL A 176 -0.35 -3.23 2.57
CA VAL A 176 -0.12 -4.35 3.49
C VAL A 176 -0.07 -5.66 2.70
N GLY A 177 -1.06 -5.93 1.84
CA GLY A 177 -1.11 -7.14 1.01
C GLY A 177 0.11 -7.31 0.10
N ILE A 178 0.51 -6.26 -0.62
CA ILE A 178 1.73 -6.21 -1.44
C ILE A 178 2.94 -6.54 -0.58
N THR A 179 3.00 -6.02 0.65
CA THR A 179 4.19 -6.19 1.48
C THR A 179 4.32 -7.59 2.03
N GLN A 180 3.19 -8.21 2.37
CA GLN A 180 3.13 -9.64 2.70
C GLN A 180 3.57 -10.50 1.51
N MET A 181 3.29 -10.08 0.27
CA MET A 181 3.62 -10.81 -0.95
C MET A 181 5.10 -10.71 -1.37
N TRP A 182 5.83 -9.69 -0.93
CA TRP A 182 7.21 -9.43 -1.40
C TRP A 182 8.27 -9.51 -0.30
N TRP A 183 7.91 -9.32 0.98
CA TRP A 183 8.85 -9.29 2.10
C TRP A 183 8.50 -10.30 3.19
N ARG A 184 9.55 -10.84 3.83
CA ARG A 184 9.42 -11.73 4.99
C ARG A 184 8.95 -10.96 6.22
N ARG A 185 8.37 -11.65 7.20
CA ARG A 185 7.79 -11.07 8.42
C ARG A 185 8.78 -10.16 9.17
N ARG A 186 10.04 -10.58 9.27
CA ARG A 186 11.11 -9.78 9.92
C ARG A 186 11.45 -8.47 9.18
N GLU A 187 11.18 -8.41 7.88
CA GLU A 187 11.49 -7.24 7.03
C GLU A 187 10.31 -6.30 6.87
N GLN A 188 9.08 -6.81 7.03
CA GLN A 188 7.84 -6.05 6.89
C GLN A 188 7.80 -4.83 7.83
N THR A 189 8.20 -5.00 9.10
CA THR A 189 8.21 -3.91 10.09
C THR A 189 9.04 -2.72 9.60
N LEU A 190 10.24 -2.95 9.07
CA LEU A 190 11.08 -1.89 8.53
C LEU A 190 10.46 -1.19 7.30
N ARG A 191 9.67 -1.90 6.49
CA ARG A 191 9.00 -1.30 5.32
C ARG A 191 7.83 -0.43 5.73
N ILE A 192 7.05 -0.89 6.70
CA ILE A 192 5.98 -0.10 7.32
C ILE A 192 6.58 1.18 7.93
N SER A 193 7.71 1.10 8.63
CA SER A 193 8.40 2.29 9.15
C SER A 193 8.79 3.28 8.06
N TYR A 194 9.26 2.82 6.89
CA TYR A 194 9.57 3.71 5.77
C TYR A 194 8.33 4.39 5.19
N TRP A 195 7.17 3.72 5.16
CA TRP A 195 5.92 4.36 4.74
C TRP A 195 5.54 5.47 5.69
N TYR A 196 5.52 5.19 6.99
CA TYR A 196 5.19 6.20 7.99
C TYR A 196 6.15 7.39 7.95
N ALA A 197 7.44 7.15 7.68
CA ALA A 197 8.43 8.22 7.51
C ALA A 197 8.08 9.20 6.38
N MET A 198 7.31 8.80 5.36
CA MET A 198 6.90 9.69 4.27
C MET A 198 5.92 10.78 4.72
N ASN A 199 5.26 10.64 5.88
CA ASN A 199 4.48 11.75 6.46
C ASN A 199 5.35 12.97 6.75
N GLY A 200 6.59 12.78 7.21
CA GLY A 200 7.53 13.88 7.44
C GLY A 200 7.90 14.58 6.13
N PHE A 201 8.22 13.80 5.10
CA PHE A 201 8.53 14.33 3.76
C PHE A 201 7.34 15.06 3.14
N THR A 202 6.12 14.55 3.35
CA THR A 202 4.88 15.18 2.92
C THR A 202 4.77 16.59 3.47
N ASN A 203 4.98 16.79 4.78
CA ASN A 203 4.86 18.13 5.37
C ASN A 203 5.94 19.08 4.84
N MET A 204 7.16 18.59 4.65
CA MET A 204 8.28 19.40 4.16
C MET A 204 8.08 19.82 2.70
N PHE A 205 7.78 18.88 1.80
CA PHE A 205 7.61 19.17 0.38
C PHE A 205 6.23 19.73 0.05
N GLY A 206 5.17 19.27 0.72
CA GLY A 206 3.80 19.73 0.52
C GLY A 206 3.66 21.21 0.82
N SER A 207 4.24 21.70 1.93
CA SER A 207 4.23 23.12 2.27
C SER A 207 5.04 23.96 1.27
N LEU A 208 6.22 23.47 0.83
CA LEU A 208 7.07 24.17 -0.13
C LEU A 208 6.41 24.27 -1.52
N ILE A 209 5.82 23.19 -2.02
CA ILE A 209 5.10 23.16 -3.30
C ILE A 209 3.89 24.10 -3.23
N THR A 210 3.15 24.04 -2.13
CA THR A 210 1.99 24.91 -1.88
C THR A 210 2.39 26.39 -1.87
N TYR A 211 3.50 26.74 -1.22
CA TYR A 211 4.06 28.10 -1.23
C TYR A 211 4.42 28.55 -2.66
N GLY A 212 5.03 27.66 -3.45
CA GLY A 212 5.38 27.93 -4.86
C GLY A 212 4.14 28.12 -5.74
N LEU A 213 3.13 27.27 -5.57
CA LEU A 213 1.86 27.34 -6.32
C LEU A 213 1.05 28.59 -5.95
N GLY A 214 1.13 29.05 -4.70
CA GLY A 214 0.50 30.28 -4.25
C GLY A 214 1.05 31.58 -4.85
N HIS A 215 2.23 31.54 -5.48
CA HIS A 215 2.83 32.71 -6.16
C HIS A 215 2.48 32.78 -7.66
N ILE A 216 1.71 31.82 -8.19
CA ILE A 216 1.36 31.77 -9.61
C ILE A 216 0.14 32.65 -9.87
N SER A 217 0.36 33.81 -10.49
CA SER A 217 -0.72 34.66 -10.99
C SER A 217 -1.38 34.05 -12.21
N SER A 218 -2.58 33.49 -12.02
CA SER A 218 -3.39 32.83 -13.03
C SER A 218 -4.84 33.32 -12.94
N PRO A 219 -5.64 33.25 -14.02
CA PRO A 219 -7.09 33.49 -13.95
C PRO A 219 -7.85 32.46 -13.10
N LEU A 220 -7.23 31.32 -12.76
CA LEU A 220 -7.78 30.33 -11.83
C LEU A 220 -7.34 30.63 -10.40
N LYS A 221 -8.22 30.35 -9.44
CA LYS A 221 -7.94 30.54 -8.01
C LYS A 221 -6.81 29.61 -7.55
N GLU A 222 -5.99 30.08 -6.64
CA GLU A 222 -4.76 29.41 -6.20
C GLU A 222 -5.06 28.01 -5.67
N TYR A 223 -6.16 27.83 -4.92
CA TYR A 223 -6.57 26.52 -4.41
C TYR A 223 -6.99 25.54 -5.52
N GLN A 224 -7.57 26.01 -6.63
CA GLN A 224 -7.96 25.14 -7.74
C GLN A 224 -6.73 24.60 -8.47
N ILE A 225 -5.69 25.45 -8.61
CA ILE A 225 -4.42 25.07 -9.21
C ILE A 225 -3.74 23.98 -8.37
N ILE A 226 -3.77 24.11 -7.04
CA ILE A 226 -3.21 23.12 -6.12
C ILE A 226 -3.90 21.76 -6.30
N PHE A 227 -5.25 21.71 -6.32
CA PHE A 227 -6.00 20.47 -6.53
C PHE A 227 -5.71 19.84 -7.90
N ILE A 228 -5.67 20.64 -8.98
CA ILE A 228 -5.39 20.15 -10.33
C ILE A 228 -3.96 19.60 -10.41
N PHE A 229 -2.98 20.31 -9.88
CA PHE A 229 -1.57 19.92 -9.93
C PHE A 229 -1.32 18.58 -9.24
N PHE A 230 -1.80 18.43 -7.99
CA PHE A 230 -1.64 17.18 -7.25
C PHE A 230 -2.47 16.04 -7.85
N GLY A 231 -3.67 16.32 -8.36
CA GLY A 231 -4.49 15.32 -9.05
C GLY A 231 -3.81 14.80 -10.32
N ILE A 232 -3.26 15.67 -11.17
CA ILE A 232 -2.56 15.28 -12.41
C ILE A 232 -1.31 14.45 -12.08
N ILE A 233 -0.49 14.87 -11.12
CA ILE A 233 0.69 14.09 -10.72
C ILE A 233 0.28 12.69 -10.24
N THR A 234 -0.81 12.60 -9.48
CA THR A 234 -1.34 11.33 -8.99
C THR A 234 -1.83 10.45 -10.13
N VAL A 235 -2.54 11.01 -11.12
CA VAL A 235 -2.98 10.27 -12.31
C VAL A 235 -1.80 9.79 -13.14
N VAL A 236 -0.82 10.65 -13.42
CA VAL A 236 0.39 10.26 -14.17
C VAL A 236 1.14 9.14 -13.45
N PHE A 237 1.28 9.25 -12.12
CA PHE A 237 1.94 8.23 -11.34
C PHE A 237 1.15 6.92 -11.29
N SER A 238 -0.19 6.98 -11.28
CA SER A 238 -1.05 5.79 -11.34
C SER A 238 -0.82 4.97 -12.62
N ILE A 239 -0.55 5.63 -13.75
CA ILE A 239 -0.23 4.97 -15.03
C ILE A 239 1.14 4.28 -14.93
N ILE A 240 2.13 4.95 -14.34
CA ILE A 240 3.45 4.35 -14.08
C ILE A 240 3.30 3.12 -13.18
N MET A 241 2.53 3.25 -12.09
CA MET A 241 2.23 2.14 -11.20
C MET A 241 1.55 1.01 -11.97
N PHE A 242 0.56 1.28 -12.81
CA PHE A 242 -0.15 0.25 -13.59
C PHE A 242 0.78 -0.53 -14.52
N LEU A 243 1.81 0.11 -15.08
CA LEU A 243 2.76 -0.52 -15.99
C LEU A 243 3.89 -1.27 -15.26
N TYR A 244 4.38 -0.74 -14.15
CA TYR A 244 5.57 -1.25 -13.46
C TYR A 244 5.25 -2.12 -12.24
N MET A 245 4.04 -2.06 -11.69
CA MET A 245 3.61 -2.83 -10.52
C MET A 245 3.22 -4.26 -10.93
N PRO A 246 4.01 -5.30 -10.59
CA PRO A 246 3.59 -6.68 -10.82
C PRO A 246 2.50 -7.11 -9.83
N ASP A 247 1.55 -7.90 -10.32
CA ASP A 247 0.47 -8.47 -9.51
C ASP A 247 0.90 -9.69 -8.69
N SER A 248 2.03 -10.31 -9.04
CA SER A 248 2.60 -11.45 -8.31
C SER A 248 4.13 -11.54 -8.51
N PRO A 249 4.86 -12.21 -7.59
CA PRO A 249 6.28 -12.51 -7.79
C PRO A 249 6.54 -13.39 -9.03
N VAL A 250 5.53 -14.16 -9.45
CA VAL A 250 5.53 -15.04 -10.63
C VAL A 250 5.51 -14.23 -11.93
N GLU A 251 4.68 -13.19 -11.98
CA GLU A 251 4.52 -12.32 -13.16
C GLU A 251 5.54 -11.17 -13.21
N ALA A 252 6.50 -11.16 -12.28
CA ALA A 252 7.48 -10.10 -12.14
C ALA A 252 8.45 -10.03 -13.33
N LYS A 253 8.19 -9.10 -14.26
CA LYS A 253 9.04 -8.89 -15.46
C LYS A 253 10.47 -8.44 -15.14
N PHE A 254 10.71 -7.88 -13.96
CA PHE A 254 12.02 -7.38 -13.54
C PHE A 254 12.92 -8.43 -12.85
N LEU A 255 12.38 -9.61 -12.54
CA LEU A 255 13.15 -10.75 -12.01
C LEU A 255 13.44 -11.76 -13.12
N ASN A 256 14.65 -12.31 -13.10
CA ASN A 256 14.98 -13.46 -13.95
C ASN A 256 14.30 -14.72 -13.39
N ASP A 257 14.08 -15.75 -14.20
CA ASP A 257 13.31 -16.94 -13.78
C ASP A 257 13.93 -17.65 -12.55
N HIS A 258 15.26 -17.69 -12.48
CA HIS A 258 15.99 -18.16 -11.30
C HIS A 258 15.75 -17.27 -10.06
N ASP A 259 15.73 -15.94 -10.23
CA ASP A 259 15.48 -15.00 -9.12
C ASP A 259 14.02 -15.11 -8.63
N LYS A 260 13.06 -15.45 -9.51
CA LYS A 260 11.65 -15.67 -9.14
C LYS A 260 11.51 -16.90 -8.25
N LEU A 261 12.18 -17.99 -8.58
CA LEU A 261 12.20 -19.20 -7.76
C LEU A 261 12.75 -18.91 -6.35
N ILE A 262 13.86 -18.19 -6.26
CA ILE A 262 14.43 -17.76 -4.97
C ILE A 262 13.44 -16.89 -4.18
N ALA A 263 12.74 -15.96 -4.85
CA ALA A 263 11.76 -15.09 -4.19
C ALA A 263 10.58 -15.88 -3.62
N ILE A 264 10.08 -16.88 -4.36
CA ILE A 264 8.97 -17.74 -3.91
C ILE A 264 9.38 -18.62 -2.74
N GLU A 265 10.52 -19.30 -2.84
CA GLU A 265 11.01 -20.21 -1.79
C GLU A 265 11.29 -19.47 -0.48
N ARG A 266 11.86 -18.26 -0.58
CA ARG A 266 12.07 -17.35 0.54
C ARG A 266 10.77 -16.99 1.28
N LEU A 267 9.67 -16.79 0.55
CA LEU A 267 8.38 -16.52 1.15
C LEU A 267 7.75 -17.77 1.76
N ARG A 268 7.96 -18.93 1.13
CA ARG A 268 7.50 -20.24 1.64
C ARG A 268 8.11 -20.55 3.01
N MET A 269 9.38 -20.19 3.24
CA MET A 269 10.04 -20.31 4.54
C MET A 269 9.37 -19.50 5.67
N ASN A 270 8.53 -18.52 5.34
CA ASN A 270 7.85 -17.65 6.31
C ASN A 270 6.53 -18.24 6.83
N GLN A 271 6.14 -19.46 6.40
CA GLN A 271 4.89 -20.17 6.75
C GLN A 271 3.61 -19.34 6.59
N GLN A 272 3.66 -18.23 5.87
CA GLN A 272 2.47 -17.49 5.46
C GLN A 272 1.87 -18.28 4.30
N GLY A 273 0.65 -18.79 4.48
CA GLY A 273 -0.03 -19.57 3.44
C GLY A 273 -0.01 -18.82 2.11
N VAL A 274 0.23 -19.55 1.01
CA VAL A 274 0.18 -18.99 -0.35
C VAL A 274 -1.17 -18.32 -0.53
N MET A 275 -1.17 -17.02 -0.88
CA MET A 275 -2.35 -16.15 -0.85
C MET A 275 -3.61 -16.83 -1.42
N SER A 276 -4.53 -17.07 -0.49
CA SER A 276 -5.99 -16.97 -0.60
C SER A 276 -6.62 -16.11 -1.70
N ARG A 277 -6.83 -16.52 -2.97
CA ARG A 277 -7.75 -15.79 -3.87
C ARG A 277 -9.23 -16.10 -3.63
N GLU A 278 -9.51 -17.11 -2.80
CA GLU A 278 -10.85 -17.49 -2.41
C GLU A 278 -11.21 -16.86 -1.06
N TRP A 279 -12.30 -16.10 -1.05
CA TRP A 279 -12.88 -15.54 0.16
C TRP A 279 -13.58 -16.63 0.97
N ARG A 280 -13.07 -16.92 2.16
CA ARG A 280 -13.67 -17.88 3.09
C ARG A 280 -14.40 -17.13 4.21
N TRP A 281 -15.72 -17.28 4.25
CA TRP A 281 -16.56 -16.68 5.29
C TRP A 281 -16.21 -17.18 6.69
N ASP A 282 -15.66 -18.39 6.81
CA ASP A 282 -15.22 -18.95 8.09
C ASP A 282 -14.10 -18.11 8.71
N HIS A 283 -13.10 -17.72 7.90
CA HIS A 283 -11.99 -16.88 8.35
C HIS A 283 -12.45 -15.47 8.74
N PHE A 284 -13.47 -14.94 8.07
CA PHE A 284 -14.06 -13.64 8.43
C PHE A 284 -14.73 -13.69 9.80
N LYS A 285 -15.52 -14.74 10.07
CA LYS A 285 -16.14 -14.95 11.39
C LYS A 285 -15.09 -15.15 12.48
N GLU A 286 -14.06 -15.93 12.19
CA GLU A 286 -12.93 -16.14 13.12
C GLU A 286 -12.18 -14.84 13.42
N SER A 287 -11.95 -14.00 12.41
CA SER A 287 -11.28 -12.69 12.58
C SER A 287 -12.09 -11.72 13.45
N ILE A 288 -13.42 -11.75 13.36
CA ILE A 288 -14.32 -10.94 14.20
C ILE A 288 -14.39 -11.48 15.63
N LEU A 289 -14.25 -12.79 15.82
CA LEU A 289 -14.29 -13.40 17.15
C LEU A 289 -12.92 -13.42 17.84
N ASP A 290 -11.83 -13.08 17.14
CA ASP A 290 -10.49 -13.02 17.72
C ASP A 290 -10.35 -11.85 18.69
N ILE A 291 -10.17 -12.19 19.98
CA ILE A 291 -9.94 -11.23 21.06
C ILE A 291 -8.73 -10.32 20.79
N LYS A 292 -7.69 -10.82 20.10
CA LYS A 292 -6.50 -10.02 19.81
C LYS A 292 -6.82 -8.85 18.89
N THR A 293 -7.70 -9.05 17.91
CA THR A 293 -8.16 -7.99 17.00
C THR A 293 -8.87 -6.89 17.79
N TRP A 294 -9.73 -7.26 18.76
CA TRP A 294 -10.42 -6.30 19.61
C TRP A 294 -9.49 -5.60 20.60
N CYS A 295 -8.47 -6.27 21.14
CA CYS A 295 -7.44 -5.63 21.95
C CYS A 295 -6.66 -4.57 21.15
N TRP A 296 -6.27 -4.88 19.91
CA TRP A 296 -5.63 -3.90 19.02
C TRP A 296 -6.55 -2.73 18.68
N PHE A 297 -7.83 -3.02 18.38
CA PHE A 297 -8.83 -1.99 18.12
C PHE A 297 -9.01 -1.06 19.33
N SER A 298 -9.18 -1.63 20.53
CA SER A 298 -9.33 -0.85 21.78
C SER A 298 -8.09 -0.02 22.09
N LEU A 299 -6.88 -0.56 21.87
CA LEU A 299 -5.65 0.18 22.10
C LEU A 299 -5.53 1.39 21.16
N VAL A 300 -5.83 1.21 19.87
CA VAL A 300 -5.78 2.32 18.89
C VAL A 300 -6.87 3.35 19.18
N PHE A 301 -8.07 2.91 19.55
CA PHE A 301 -9.19 3.79 19.91
C PHE A 301 -8.87 4.62 21.17
N SER A 302 -8.21 4.04 22.18
CA SER A 302 -7.84 4.77 23.40
C SER A 302 -6.70 5.77 23.22
N ILE A 303 -5.88 5.62 22.17
CA ILE A 303 -4.77 6.53 21.85
C ILE A 303 -5.23 7.70 20.99
N SER A 304 -6.30 7.52 20.20
CA SER A 304 -6.83 8.51 19.26
C SER A 304 -7.76 9.51 19.95
#